data_AF-A0A7C4D4R9-F1
#
_entry.id   AF-A0A7C4D4R9-F1
#
_cell.length_a   1.000
_cell.length_b   1.000
_cell.length_c   1.000
_cell.angle_alpha   90.00
_cell.angle_beta   90.00
_cell.angle_gamma   90.00
#
_symmetry.space_group_name_H-M   'P 1'
#
loop_
_entity.id
_entity.type
_entity.pdbx_description
1 polymer ?
#
loop_
_entity_poly.entity_id
_entity_poly.type
_entity_poly.pdbx_seq_one_letter_code
_entity_poly.pdbx_strand_id
1 'polypeptide(L)'
;MNASIVRSVCVEGRGYLALTVALWLRRLSPRLAIVLEQPASPVISPRYLCGLLRGRREGVRFSGRLIRDLVYPSSMRDCACSVRVVVKEPQLPLSLLEDLKGERRVSLPPSPLGVQLALCADSRERRVLAGDRLEFFASSEISSALADMIASAGILSREESAELLSELSVEPEIIIERVEGSTVRLSGRAFLDEAVESLAAAAALEVVGRRYAPAPSLIAIDAGEDVFFEVGEQRGESSVKMGFGGSAHFVRLVLSREEMRVVGARGVVPRWRFPAVLEAVLVLLSREGLCEHLPTFAAARSTMLSDCSVLRGLLSLSVKTCLRPEASQ
;
A
#
# COMPACT_ATOMS: atom_id res chain seq x y z
N MET A 1 -27.34 -18.72 -3.41
CA MET A 1 -27.06 -18.68 -1.95
C MET A 1 -27.58 -17.36 -1.43
N ASN A 2 -28.56 -17.38 -0.52
CA ASN A 2 -29.12 -16.17 0.06
C ASN A 2 -28.10 -15.58 1.04
N ALA A 3 -27.52 -14.43 0.72
CA ALA A 3 -26.66 -13.71 1.65
C ALA A 3 -27.49 -13.33 2.88
N SER A 4 -27.13 -13.88 4.04
CA SER A 4 -27.68 -13.42 5.32
C SER A 4 -27.42 -11.92 5.42
N ILE A 5 -28.47 -11.14 5.63
CA ILE A 5 -28.36 -9.68 5.70
C ILE A 5 -27.53 -9.35 6.93
N VAL A 6 -26.29 -8.88 6.72
CA VAL A 6 -25.41 -8.42 7.81
C VAL A 6 -26.03 -7.19 8.45
N ARG A 7 -26.39 -7.31 9.74
CA ARG A 7 -27.05 -6.25 10.52
C ARG A 7 -26.10 -5.56 11.49
N SER A 8 -25.14 -6.31 12.03
CA SER A 8 -24.18 -5.86 13.03
C SER A 8 -22.79 -6.41 12.75
N VAL A 9 -21.79 -5.53 12.87
CA VAL A 9 -20.37 -5.87 12.68
C VAL A 9 -19.57 -5.36 13.86
N CYS A 10 -18.80 -6.24 14.48
CA CYS A 10 -17.77 -5.88 15.44
C CYS A 10 -16.44 -5.76 14.68
N VAL A 11 -15.75 -4.64 14.82
CA VAL A 11 -14.39 -4.44 14.31
C VAL A 11 -13.46 -4.31 15.51
N GLU A 12 -12.55 -5.27 15.64
CA GLU A 12 -11.55 -5.31 16.70
C GLU A 12 -10.22 -4.83 16.14
N GLY A 13 -9.70 -3.74 16.69
CA GLY A 13 -8.42 -3.17 16.28
C GLY A 13 -8.28 -1.72 16.71
N ARG A 14 -7.03 -1.31 16.90
CA ARG A 14 -6.73 -0.03 17.56
C ARG A 14 -6.18 1.03 16.62
N GLY A 15 -5.66 0.64 15.46
CA GLY A 15 -4.87 1.49 14.59
C GLY A 15 -5.66 2.05 13.41
N TYR A 16 -4.90 2.51 12.42
CA TYR A 16 -5.40 3.23 11.26
C TYR A 16 -6.18 2.31 10.32
N LEU A 17 -5.74 1.06 10.14
CA LEU A 17 -6.43 0.08 9.30
C LEU A 17 -7.81 -0.29 9.87
N ALA A 18 -7.90 -0.56 11.17
CA ALA A 18 -9.16 -0.91 11.81
C ALA A 18 -10.22 0.20 11.67
N LEU A 19 -9.80 1.45 11.86
CA LEU A 19 -10.69 2.59 11.72
C LEU A 19 -11.10 2.82 10.25
N THR A 20 -10.20 2.56 9.31
CA THR A 20 -10.48 2.66 7.87
C THR A 20 -11.48 1.59 7.41
N VAL A 21 -11.40 0.36 7.95
CA VAL A 21 -12.43 -0.68 7.71
C VAL A 21 -13.81 -0.20 8.17
N ALA A 22 -13.90 0.36 9.37
CA ALA A 22 -15.17 0.89 9.90
C ALA A 22 -15.74 2.03 9.04
N LEU A 23 -14.88 2.93 8.55
CA LEU A 23 -15.26 3.99 7.63
C LEU A 23 -15.83 3.42 6.32
N TRP A 24 -15.19 2.40 5.74
CA TRP A 24 -15.68 1.73 4.55
C TRP A 24 -17.00 1.02 4.76
N LEU A 25 -17.16 0.29 5.87
CA LEU A 25 -18.44 -0.33 6.23
C LEU A 25 -19.56 0.71 6.32
N ARG A 26 -19.28 1.87 6.93
CA ARG A 26 -20.24 2.97 7.02
C ARG A 26 -20.59 3.56 5.65
N ARG A 27 -19.60 3.69 4.74
CA ARG A 27 -19.81 4.15 3.35
C ARG A 27 -20.69 3.17 2.56
N LEU A 28 -20.45 1.86 2.72
CA LEU A 28 -21.18 0.82 1.98
C LEU A 28 -22.60 0.62 2.52
N SER A 29 -22.82 0.79 3.82
CA SER A 29 -24.14 0.69 4.44
C SER A 29 -24.28 1.61 5.66
N PRO A 30 -24.96 2.77 5.52
CA PRO A 30 -25.20 3.68 6.63
C PRO A 30 -26.01 3.04 7.79
N ARG A 31 -26.77 1.98 7.49
CA ARG A 31 -27.67 1.27 8.41
C ARG A 31 -26.99 0.15 9.19
N LEU A 32 -25.76 -0.20 8.85
CA LEU A 32 -25.02 -1.27 9.51
C LEU A 32 -24.57 -0.80 10.90
N ALA A 33 -24.90 -1.58 11.93
CA ALA A 33 -24.48 -1.29 13.28
C ALA A 33 -23.01 -1.68 13.45
N ILE A 34 -22.13 -0.68 13.57
CA ILE A 34 -20.68 -0.88 13.72
C ILE A 34 -20.29 -0.67 15.17
N VAL A 35 -19.69 -1.70 15.77
CA VAL A 35 -19.04 -1.64 17.07
C VAL A 35 -17.53 -1.65 16.84
N LEU A 36 -16.82 -0.62 17.32
CA LEU A 36 -15.35 -0.61 17.34
C LEU A 36 -14.87 -1.01 18.73
N GLU A 37 -14.16 -2.13 18.82
CA GLU A 37 -13.51 -2.55 20.05
C GLU A 37 -12.07 -2.04 20.09
N GLN A 38 -11.73 -1.39 21.19
CA GLN A 38 -10.39 -0.84 21.49
C GLN A 38 -9.90 0.33 20.61
N PRO A 39 -10.73 1.30 20.17
CA PRO A 39 -10.23 2.39 19.33
C PRO A 39 -9.16 3.21 20.08
N ALA A 40 -7.98 3.39 19.49
CA ALA A 40 -7.02 4.37 19.99
C ALA A 40 -7.53 5.79 19.66
N SER A 41 -7.10 6.79 20.43
CA SER A 41 -7.36 8.20 20.10
C SER A 41 -6.18 9.05 20.58
N PRO A 42 -5.53 9.83 19.69
CA PRO A 42 -5.79 9.94 18.26
C PRO A 42 -5.31 8.71 17.47
N VAL A 43 -5.95 8.44 16.33
CA VAL A 43 -5.42 7.51 15.30
C VAL A 43 -4.80 8.36 14.20
N ILE A 44 -3.59 8.02 13.79
CA ILE A 44 -2.85 8.76 12.75
C ILE A 44 -2.44 7.81 11.63
N SER A 45 -2.45 8.34 10.41
CA SER A 45 -2.01 7.58 9.25
C SER A 45 -0.48 7.50 9.16
N PRO A 46 0.08 6.47 8.51
CA PRO A 46 1.51 6.41 8.21
C PRO A 46 2.04 7.70 7.56
N ARG A 47 1.27 8.27 6.61
CA ARG A 47 1.63 9.53 5.95
C ARG A 47 1.67 10.71 6.91
N TYR A 48 0.79 10.75 7.91
CA TYR A 48 0.81 11.79 8.93
C TYR A 48 2.09 11.77 9.78
N LEU A 49 2.56 10.58 10.15
CA LEU A 49 3.84 10.43 10.84
C LEU A 49 5.03 10.89 10.00
N CYS A 50 5.07 10.51 8.72
CA CYS A 50 6.10 10.97 7.80
C CYS A 50 6.07 12.49 7.61
N GLY A 51 4.88 13.08 7.50
CA GLY A 51 4.68 14.54 7.47
C GLY A 51 5.27 15.20 8.72
N LEU A 52 4.93 14.70 9.92
CA LEU A 52 5.45 15.22 11.18
C LEU A 52 6.99 15.23 11.23
N LEU A 53 7.64 14.12 10.84
CA LEU A 53 9.10 14.00 10.85
C LEU A 53 9.77 14.99 9.91
N ARG A 54 9.12 15.28 8.77
CA ARG A 54 9.57 16.26 7.78
C ARG A 54 9.16 17.70 8.11
N GLY A 55 8.38 17.92 9.17
CA GLY A 55 7.83 19.25 9.50
C GLY A 55 6.72 19.73 8.57
N ARG A 56 6.02 18.82 7.90
CA ARG A 56 4.89 19.11 7.00
C ARG A 56 3.58 18.62 7.63
N ARG A 57 2.46 19.23 7.24
CA ARG A 57 1.12 18.75 7.59
C ARG A 57 0.56 17.93 6.44
N GLU A 58 0.73 16.62 6.52
CA GLU A 58 0.32 15.66 5.49
C GLU A 58 -0.43 14.50 6.15
N GLY A 59 -1.17 13.69 5.37
CA GLY A 59 -1.88 12.53 5.88
C GLY A 59 -3.09 12.84 6.78
N VAL A 60 -3.62 11.79 7.42
CA VAL A 60 -4.88 11.86 8.16
C VAL A 60 -4.64 11.66 9.65
N ARG A 61 -5.31 12.48 10.47
CA ARG A 61 -5.41 12.31 11.92
C ARG A 61 -6.87 12.27 12.33
N PHE A 62 -7.31 11.13 12.84
CA PHE A 62 -8.66 10.95 13.33
C PHE A 62 -8.76 11.34 14.80
N SER A 63 -9.76 12.17 15.10
CA SER A 63 -10.06 12.62 16.46
C SER A 63 -11.02 11.66 17.17
N GLY A 64 -11.01 11.66 18.50
CA GLY A 64 -11.99 10.92 19.30
C GLY A 64 -13.44 11.37 19.09
N ARG A 65 -13.69 12.52 18.45
CA ARG A 65 -15.05 12.91 18.02
C ARG A 65 -15.50 12.09 16.81
N LEU A 66 -14.67 12.03 15.77
CA LEU A 66 -14.98 11.23 14.57
C LEU A 66 -15.17 9.75 14.93
N ILE A 67 -14.32 9.20 15.80
CA ILE A 67 -14.43 7.82 16.26
C ILE A 67 -15.78 7.59 16.96
N ARG A 68 -16.23 8.54 17.80
CA ARG A 68 -17.55 8.48 18.44
C ARG A 68 -18.69 8.54 17.44
N ASP A 69 -18.58 9.38 16.41
CA ASP A 69 -19.61 9.54 15.38
C ASP A 69 -19.72 8.30 14.46
N LEU A 70 -18.64 7.50 14.34
CA LEU A 70 -18.62 6.25 13.57
C LEU A 70 -19.25 5.07 14.32
N VAL A 71 -19.15 5.07 15.64
CA VAL A 71 -19.54 3.97 16.53
C VAL A 71 -21.02 4.11 16.92
N TYR A 72 -21.80 3.03 16.75
CA TYR A 72 -23.14 2.97 17.34
C TYR A 72 -23.01 2.88 18.88
N PRO A 73 -23.86 3.58 19.66
CA PRO A 73 -23.72 3.66 21.11
C PRO A 73 -23.61 2.28 21.78
N SER A 74 -22.69 2.19 22.75
CA SER A 74 -22.24 0.97 23.44
C SER A 74 -23.32 0.25 24.26
N SER A 75 -24.54 0.77 24.31
CA SER A 75 -25.69 0.16 25.00
C SER A 75 -26.25 -1.09 24.30
N MET A 76 -25.69 -1.47 23.13
CA MET A 76 -26.04 -2.68 22.38
C MET A 76 -24.94 -3.76 22.44
N ARG A 77 -24.06 -3.76 23.47
CA ARG A 77 -23.04 -4.82 23.66
C ARG A 77 -23.63 -6.24 23.71
N ASP A 78 -24.91 -6.36 24.07
CA ASP A 78 -25.62 -7.65 24.14
C ASP A 78 -26.19 -8.10 22.77
N CYS A 79 -26.00 -7.33 21.70
CA CYS A 79 -26.35 -7.79 20.35
C CYS A 79 -25.25 -8.72 19.82
N ALA A 80 -25.57 -10.01 19.68
CA ALA A 80 -24.76 -10.97 18.95
C ALA A 80 -24.37 -10.38 17.58
N CYS A 81 -23.09 -10.05 17.42
CA CYS A 81 -22.59 -9.49 16.16
C CYS A 81 -22.67 -10.55 15.08
N SER A 82 -23.30 -10.22 13.93
CA SER A 82 -23.42 -11.17 12.81
C SER A 82 -22.08 -11.46 12.12
N VAL A 83 -21.14 -10.51 12.20
CA VAL A 83 -19.78 -10.64 11.67
C VAL A 83 -18.81 -9.97 12.64
N ARG A 84 -17.65 -10.59 12.84
CA ARG A 84 -16.54 -10.06 13.61
C ARG A 84 -15.33 -9.88 12.68
N VAL A 85 -14.71 -8.71 12.73
CA VAL A 85 -13.57 -8.34 11.89
C VAL A 85 -12.39 -8.05 12.80
N VAL A 86 -11.45 -8.96 12.89
CA VAL A 86 -10.24 -8.82 13.70
C VAL A 86 -9.13 -8.26 12.83
N VAL A 87 -8.64 -7.07 13.16
CA VAL A 87 -7.57 -6.38 12.45
C VAL A 87 -6.29 -6.47 13.25
N LYS A 88 -5.32 -7.21 12.71
CA LYS A 88 -3.96 -7.28 13.20
C LYS A 88 -3.09 -6.36 12.35
N GLU A 89 -2.73 -5.21 12.91
CA GLU A 89 -1.84 -4.25 12.26
C GLU A 89 -0.66 -3.91 13.17
N PRO A 90 0.52 -3.58 12.61
CA PRO A 90 1.63 -3.06 13.39
C PRO A 90 1.17 -1.84 14.18
N GLN A 91 1.21 -1.93 15.50
CA GLN A 91 0.86 -0.81 16.36
C GLN A 91 2.04 0.16 16.39
N LEU A 92 1.79 1.41 16.01
CA LEU A 92 2.72 2.51 16.26
C LEU A 92 2.40 3.03 17.66
N PRO A 93 3.21 2.73 18.69
CA PRO A 93 2.89 3.15 20.04
C PRO A 93 2.89 4.68 20.10
N LEU A 94 1.93 5.27 20.83
CA LEU A 94 1.90 6.74 21.02
C LEU A 94 3.18 7.26 21.70
N SER A 95 3.87 6.42 22.46
CA SER A 95 5.20 6.72 22.99
C SER A 95 6.20 7.03 21.88
N LEU A 96 6.10 6.37 20.72
CA LEU A 96 6.95 6.66 19.56
C LEU A 96 6.83 8.14 19.13
N LEU A 97 5.64 8.76 19.20
CA LEU A 97 5.49 10.18 18.91
C LEU A 97 6.22 11.08 19.92
N GLU A 98 6.25 10.68 21.19
CA GLU A 98 6.90 11.42 22.26
C GLU A 98 8.42 11.19 22.24
N ASP A 99 8.87 9.95 22.03
CA ASP A 99 10.26 9.56 21.82
C ASP A 99 10.83 10.28 20.59
N LEU A 100 10.06 10.34 19.49
CA LEU A 100 10.41 11.12 18.30
C LEU A 100 10.40 12.63 18.56
N LYS A 101 9.65 13.17 19.52
CA LYS A 101 9.73 14.61 19.85
C LYS A 101 10.92 14.95 20.73
N GLY A 102 11.30 14.05 21.65
CA GLY A 102 12.24 14.32 22.74
C GLY A 102 13.66 13.74 22.59
N GLU A 103 13.85 12.62 21.89
CA GLU A 103 15.11 11.86 21.92
C GLU A 103 15.91 11.91 20.60
N ARG A 104 17.24 11.77 20.73
CA ARG A 104 18.18 11.69 19.60
C ARG A 104 18.26 10.30 18.96
N ARG A 105 17.71 9.26 19.61
CA ARG A 105 17.71 7.88 19.12
C ARG A 105 16.42 7.13 19.42
N VAL A 106 15.76 6.61 18.38
CA VAL A 106 14.51 5.84 18.51
C VAL A 106 14.65 4.51 17.76
N SER A 107 14.29 3.40 18.38
CA SER A 107 14.27 2.09 17.72
C SER A 107 12.89 1.83 17.10
N LEU A 108 12.84 1.49 15.82
CA LEU A 108 11.64 1.20 15.06
C LEU A 108 11.49 -0.30 14.78
N PRO A 109 10.23 -0.78 14.65
CA PRO A 109 10.00 -2.16 14.27
C PRO A 109 10.52 -2.46 12.85
N PRO A 110 11.09 -3.66 12.60
CA PRO A 110 11.58 -4.10 11.29
C PRO A 110 10.44 -4.29 10.30
N SER A 111 10.03 -3.20 9.68
CA SER A 111 8.91 -3.15 8.74
C SER A 111 9.17 -2.09 7.66
N PRO A 112 8.52 -2.17 6.50
CA PRO A 112 8.60 -1.11 5.49
C PRO A 112 8.18 0.27 6.04
N LEU A 113 7.26 0.30 7.01
CA LEU A 113 6.92 1.51 7.75
C LEU A 113 8.08 2.01 8.63
N GLY A 114 8.78 1.10 9.30
CA GLY A 114 10.00 1.41 10.06
C GLY A 114 11.07 2.06 9.19
N VAL A 115 11.36 1.47 8.01
CA VAL A 115 12.30 2.03 7.04
C VAL A 115 11.85 3.41 6.55
N GLN A 116 10.56 3.56 6.21
CA GLN A 116 10.01 4.84 5.78
C GLN A 116 10.19 5.93 6.85
N LEU A 117 9.89 5.62 8.11
CA LEU A 117 10.02 6.55 9.22
C LEU A 117 11.49 6.89 9.50
N ALA A 118 12.42 5.94 9.41
CA ALA A 118 13.85 6.19 9.56
C ALA A 118 14.38 7.17 8.50
N LEU A 119 14.02 6.95 7.23
CA LEU A 119 14.37 7.86 6.12
C LEU A 119 13.74 9.25 6.30
N CYS A 120 12.52 9.34 6.83
CA CYS A 120 11.89 10.63 7.12
C CYS A 120 12.59 11.40 8.27
N ALA A 121 13.09 10.68 9.28
CA ALA A 121 13.68 11.27 10.47
C ALA A 121 15.09 11.85 10.23
N ASP A 122 15.85 11.28 9.29
CA ASP A 122 17.22 11.71 8.96
C ASP A 122 17.29 13.17 8.47
N SER A 123 16.22 13.69 7.86
CA SER A 123 16.10 15.10 7.46
C SER A 123 16.29 16.13 8.59
N ARG A 124 16.46 15.69 9.84
CA ARG A 124 16.69 16.49 11.05
C ARG A 124 17.79 15.96 12.00
N GLU A 125 18.78 15.20 11.51
CA GLU A 125 19.89 14.64 12.32
C GLU A 125 19.45 13.67 13.45
N ARG A 126 18.29 13.01 13.29
CA ARG A 126 17.75 12.06 14.28
C ARG A 126 18.10 10.64 13.88
N ARG A 127 18.84 9.92 14.74
CA ARG A 127 19.30 8.55 14.44
C ARG A 127 18.24 7.53 14.83
N VAL A 128 17.55 6.96 13.87
CA VAL A 128 16.50 5.98 14.10
C VAL A 128 16.97 4.62 13.61
N LEU A 129 16.95 3.58 14.45
CA LEU A 129 17.46 2.24 14.11
C LEU A 129 16.29 1.27 13.90
N ALA A 130 16.30 0.46 12.86
CA ALA A 130 15.30 -0.60 12.65
C ALA A 130 15.79 -1.92 13.29
N GLY A 131 14.90 -2.67 13.95
CA GLY A 131 15.23 -3.97 14.61
C GLY A 131 15.41 -5.17 13.65
N ASP A 132 15.37 -6.41 14.19
CA ASP A 132 15.76 -7.64 13.47
C ASP A 132 14.58 -8.55 13.00
N ARG A 133 14.73 -9.15 11.80
CA ARG A 133 14.10 -10.35 11.18
C ARG A 133 12.61 -10.34 10.73
N LEU A 134 12.35 -10.58 9.41
CA LEU A 134 11.40 -11.53 8.74
C LEU A 134 11.05 -11.09 7.27
N GLU A 135 10.60 -11.98 6.37
CA GLU A 135 10.61 -11.79 4.88
C GLU A 135 9.82 -10.61 4.24
N PHE A 136 10.53 -9.79 3.46
CA PHE A 136 10.01 -8.82 2.49
C PHE A 136 10.53 -9.12 1.10
N PHE A 137 9.63 -9.13 0.12
CA PHE A 137 10.01 -9.19 -1.28
C PHE A 137 9.91 -7.78 -1.85
N ALA A 138 11.03 -7.05 -1.91
CA ALA A 138 11.23 -6.06 -2.96
C ALA A 138 12.11 -6.65 -4.05
N SER A 139 11.92 -6.15 -5.26
CA SER A 139 12.85 -6.41 -6.34
C SER A 139 14.28 -5.98 -5.97
N SER A 140 15.27 -6.75 -6.45
CA SER A 140 16.69 -6.45 -6.23
C SER A 140 17.08 -5.01 -6.63
N GLU A 141 16.39 -4.43 -7.62
CA GLU A 141 16.61 -3.06 -8.09
C GLU A 141 16.14 -2.02 -7.06
N ILE A 142 14.96 -2.22 -6.47
CA ILE A 142 14.44 -1.35 -5.39
C ILE A 142 15.24 -1.57 -4.12
N SER A 143 15.52 -2.82 -3.75
CA SER A 143 16.31 -3.15 -2.56
C SER A 143 17.71 -2.55 -2.63
N SER A 144 18.38 -2.63 -3.78
CA SER A 144 19.71 -2.02 -3.95
C SER A 144 19.64 -0.49 -3.81
N ALA A 145 18.69 0.17 -4.48
CA ALA A 145 18.57 1.62 -4.43
C ALA A 145 18.19 2.12 -3.03
N LEU A 146 17.34 1.37 -2.33
CA LEU A 146 16.95 1.66 -0.95
C LEU A 146 18.12 1.40 0.02
N ALA A 147 18.91 0.34 -0.17
CA ALA A 147 20.11 0.07 0.63
C ALA A 147 21.14 1.18 0.48
N ASP A 148 21.39 1.63 -0.76
CA ASP A 148 22.30 2.75 -1.06
C ASP A 148 21.82 4.04 -0.37
N MET A 149 20.51 4.25 -0.30
CA MET A 149 19.93 5.43 0.34
C MET A 149 20.00 5.37 1.87
N ILE A 150 19.66 4.24 2.49
CA ILE A 150 19.79 4.04 3.95
C ILE A 150 21.25 4.24 4.37
N ALA A 151 22.20 3.74 3.56
CA ALA A 151 23.62 3.95 3.74
C ALA A 151 24.04 5.41 3.59
N SER A 152 23.55 6.09 2.55
CA SER A 152 23.85 7.51 2.30
C SER A 152 23.28 8.43 3.39
N ALA A 153 22.14 8.06 3.99
CA ALA A 153 21.52 8.72 5.13
C ALA A 153 22.23 8.42 6.47
N GLY A 154 23.27 7.57 6.47
CA GLY A 154 24.02 7.22 7.68
C GLY A 154 23.17 6.48 8.73
N ILE A 155 22.07 5.85 8.31
CA ILE A 155 21.16 5.12 9.19
C ILE A 155 21.77 3.75 9.53
N LEU A 156 22.19 3.01 8.51
CA LEU A 156 22.90 1.72 8.58
C LEU A 156 23.99 1.69 7.51
N SER A 157 24.99 0.82 7.60
CA SER A 157 25.89 0.56 6.46
C SER A 157 25.13 -0.06 5.28
N ARG A 158 25.75 -0.11 4.10
CA ARG A 158 25.12 -0.67 2.90
C ARG A 158 24.84 -2.17 3.08
N GLU A 159 25.76 -2.88 3.70
CA GLU A 159 25.65 -4.32 4.00
C GLU A 159 24.54 -4.59 5.00
N GLU A 160 24.51 -3.84 6.12
CA GLU A 160 23.43 -3.92 7.12
C GLU A 160 22.07 -3.52 6.52
N SER A 161 22.06 -2.56 5.60
CA SER A 161 20.84 -2.16 4.89
C SER A 161 20.36 -3.25 3.95
N ALA A 162 21.26 -3.90 3.20
CA ALA A 162 20.90 -5.00 2.32
C ALA A 162 20.34 -6.20 3.10
N GLU A 163 20.94 -6.52 4.25
CA GLU A 163 20.48 -7.55 5.19
C GLU A 163 19.11 -7.19 5.78
N LEU A 164 18.93 -5.96 6.27
CA LEU A 164 17.63 -5.46 6.75
C LEU A 164 16.54 -5.54 5.66
N LEU A 165 16.86 -5.17 4.42
CA LEU A 165 15.90 -5.13 3.31
C LEU A 165 15.55 -6.51 2.76
N SER A 166 16.40 -7.53 2.91
CA SER A 166 15.96 -8.92 2.69
C SER A 166 14.96 -9.40 3.75
N GLU A 167 14.79 -8.65 4.84
CA GLU A 167 14.17 -9.13 6.09
C GLU A 167 13.16 -8.14 6.72
N LEU A 168 12.39 -7.37 5.94
CA LEU A 168 11.30 -6.52 6.50
C LEU A 168 9.95 -7.24 6.66
N SER A 169 9.20 -7.00 7.75
CA SER A 169 8.01 -7.81 8.06
C SER A 169 6.74 -7.07 8.53
N VAL A 170 5.74 -7.92 8.86
CA VAL A 170 4.33 -7.77 9.24
C VAL A 170 3.42 -7.16 8.18
N GLU A 171 2.89 -8.03 7.32
CA GLU A 171 1.66 -7.70 6.58
C GLU A 171 0.51 -7.61 7.58
N PRO A 172 -0.21 -6.48 7.63
CA PRO A 172 -1.46 -6.46 8.36
C PRO A 172 -2.40 -7.55 7.84
N GLU A 173 -3.04 -8.23 8.79
CA GLU A 173 -4.01 -9.29 8.56
C GLU A 173 -5.38 -8.81 9.03
N ILE A 174 -6.39 -8.97 8.18
CA ILE A 174 -7.79 -8.82 8.54
C ILE A 174 -8.43 -10.20 8.50
N ILE A 175 -8.96 -10.63 9.63
CA ILE A 175 -9.70 -11.88 9.79
C ILE A 175 -11.18 -11.55 9.92
N ILE A 176 -12.00 -12.07 9.02
CA ILE A 176 -13.45 -11.87 9.00
C ILE A 176 -14.08 -13.18 9.44
N GLU A 177 -14.62 -13.21 10.65
CA GLU A 177 -15.31 -14.34 11.27
C GLU A 177 -16.82 -14.11 11.17
N ARG A 178 -17.54 -15.04 10.52
CA ARG A 178 -19.01 -14.99 10.43
C ARG A 178 -19.64 -15.93 11.45
N VAL A 179 -20.84 -15.60 11.93
CA VAL A 179 -21.62 -16.47 12.84
C VAL A 179 -21.89 -17.87 12.26
N GLU A 180 -21.94 -17.98 10.93
CA GLU A 180 -22.09 -19.26 10.20
C GLU A 180 -20.81 -20.13 10.21
N GLY A 181 -19.73 -19.67 10.88
CA GLY A 181 -18.47 -20.40 11.03
C GLY A 181 -17.47 -20.23 9.90
N SER A 182 -17.80 -19.44 8.85
CA SER A 182 -16.84 -19.12 7.80
C SER A 182 -15.83 -18.07 8.28
N THR A 183 -14.57 -18.28 7.92
CA THR A 183 -13.47 -17.36 8.20
C THR A 183 -12.79 -16.98 6.89
N VAL A 184 -12.67 -15.68 6.64
CA VAL A 184 -11.91 -15.14 5.50
C VAL A 184 -10.71 -14.38 6.03
N ARG A 185 -9.53 -14.63 5.46
CA ARG A 185 -8.30 -13.91 5.80
C ARG A 185 -7.88 -13.06 4.61
N LEU A 186 -7.66 -11.77 4.88
CA LEU A 186 -7.10 -10.83 3.93
C LEU A 186 -5.78 -10.34 4.49
N SER A 187 -4.69 -10.55 3.78
CA SER A 187 -3.41 -9.90 4.09
C SER A 187 -3.09 -8.87 3.01
N GLY A 188 -2.38 -7.83 3.41
CA GLY A 188 -1.94 -6.81 2.46
C GLY A 188 -0.85 -5.96 3.05
N ARG A 189 -0.09 -5.33 2.19
CA ARG A 189 1.07 -4.51 2.54
C ARG A 189 0.61 -3.08 2.87
N ALA A 190 0.10 -2.84 4.08
CA ALA A 190 -0.52 -1.55 4.41
C ALA A 190 0.47 -0.52 4.98
N PHE A 191 1.26 0.09 4.09
CA PHE A 191 2.32 1.04 4.45
C PHE A 191 1.99 2.50 4.10
N LEU A 192 1.09 2.68 3.13
CA LEU A 192 0.52 3.97 2.75
C LEU A 192 -1.00 3.98 2.98
N ASP A 193 -1.54 5.18 3.11
CA ASP A 193 -2.98 5.44 3.24
C ASP A 193 -3.76 4.72 2.11
N GLU A 194 -3.23 4.69 0.88
CA GLU A 194 -3.87 4.02 -0.27
C GLU A 194 -3.92 2.49 -0.14
N ALA A 195 -2.88 1.87 0.41
CA ALA A 195 -2.83 0.43 0.62
C ALA A 195 -3.75 0.02 1.79
N VAL A 196 -3.79 0.85 2.84
CA VAL A 196 -4.73 0.71 3.95
C VAL A 196 -6.17 0.83 3.46
N GLU A 197 -6.49 1.84 2.65
CA GLU A 197 -7.82 2.05 2.07
C GLU A 197 -8.22 0.86 1.18
N SER A 198 -7.30 0.33 0.38
CA SER A 198 -7.56 -0.82 -0.50
C SER A 198 -7.88 -2.09 0.28
N LEU A 199 -7.07 -2.41 1.29
CA LEU A 199 -7.28 -3.57 2.15
C LEU A 199 -8.56 -3.42 3.01
N ALA A 200 -8.85 -2.20 3.48
CA ALA A 200 -10.07 -1.90 4.22
C ALA A 200 -11.33 -2.00 3.35
N ALA A 201 -11.28 -1.52 2.10
CA ALA A 201 -12.36 -1.64 1.14
C ALA A 201 -12.64 -3.11 0.82
N ALA A 202 -11.59 -3.91 0.60
CA ALA A 202 -11.66 -5.36 0.41
C ALA A 202 -12.44 -6.03 1.55
N ALA A 203 -12.01 -5.77 2.79
CA ALA A 203 -12.62 -6.33 3.97
C ALA A 203 -14.09 -5.90 4.11
N ALA A 204 -14.39 -4.62 3.89
CA ALA A 204 -15.75 -4.12 4.01
C ALA A 204 -16.69 -4.70 2.95
N LEU A 205 -16.23 -4.86 1.70
CA LEU A 205 -16.98 -5.51 0.62
C LEU A 205 -17.23 -6.99 0.92
N GLU A 206 -16.20 -7.69 1.40
CA GLU A 206 -16.32 -9.07 1.84
C GLU A 206 -17.37 -9.17 2.95
N VAL A 207 -17.28 -8.37 4.01
CA VAL A 207 -18.26 -8.35 5.11
C VAL A 207 -19.70 -8.23 4.59
N VAL A 208 -19.99 -7.30 3.68
CA VAL A 208 -21.34 -7.11 3.13
C VAL A 208 -21.74 -8.13 2.04
N GLY A 209 -20.92 -9.15 1.80
CA GLY A 209 -21.20 -10.24 0.86
C GLY A 209 -21.14 -9.81 -0.61
N ARG A 210 -20.37 -8.76 -0.92
CA ARG A 210 -20.15 -8.31 -2.30
C ARG A 210 -18.86 -8.92 -2.81
N ARG A 211 -18.89 -9.42 -4.06
CA ARG A 211 -17.68 -9.87 -4.74
C ARG A 211 -16.71 -8.70 -4.86
N TYR A 212 -15.51 -8.94 -4.38
CA TYR A 212 -14.38 -8.03 -4.51
C TYR A 212 -13.38 -8.63 -5.49
N ALA A 213 -12.97 -7.84 -6.47
CA ALA A 213 -11.72 -8.13 -7.18
C ALA A 213 -10.60 -7.59 -6.29
N PRO A 214 -9.61 -8.41 -5.90
CA PRO A 214 -8.50 -7.94 -5.07
C PRO A 214 -7.83 -6.74 -5.73
N ALA A 215 -7.89 -5.57 -5.08
CA ALA A 215 -7.06 -4.44 -5.49
C ALA A 215 -5.60 -4.90 -5.48
N PRO A 216 -4.81 -4.47 -6.47
CA PRO A 216 -3.41 -4.87 -6.54
C PRO A 216 -2.68 -4.44 -5.26
N SER A 217 -1.91 -5.35 -4.70
CA SER A 217 -1.11 -5.11 -3.50
C SER A 217 -0.12 -3.98 -3.78
N LEU A 218 -0.21 -2.85 -3.08
CA LEU A 218 0.70 -1.71 -3.22
C LEU A 218 1.61 -1.58 -2.00
N ILE A 219 2.92 -1.64 -2.21
CA ILE A 219 3.92 -1.08 -1.30
C ILE A 219 4.31 0.27 -1.86
N ALA A 220 4.40 1.28 -1.01
CA ALA A 220 5.32 2.36 -1.28
C ALA A 220 6.06 2.80 -0.02
N ILE A 221 7.32 3.20 -0.21
CA ILE A 221 8.20 3.78 0.79
C ILE A 221 8.52 5.20 0.29
N ASP A 222 7.96 6.20 0.97
CA ASP A 222 8.25 7.61 0.71
C ASP A 222 9.51 8.02 1.47
N ALA A 223 10.60 8.27 0.75
CA ALA A 223 11.90 8.68 1.29
C ALA A 223 12.18 10.19 1.18
N GLY A 224 11.19 10.99 0.77
CA GLY A 224 11.27 12.44 0.73
C GLY A 224 11.18 12.95 -0.69
N GLU A 225 12.31 13.01 -1.37
CA GLU A 225 12.35 13.38 -2.79
C GLU A 225 11.94 12.21 -3.69
N ASP A 226 12.19 10.97 -3.25
CA ASP A 226 11.89 9.74 -3.98
C ASP A 226 10.83 8.90 -3.27
N VAL A 227 10.01 8.23 -4.09
CA VAL A 227 9.08 7.20 -3.67
C VAL A 227 9.44 5.90 -4.36
N PHE A 228 9.75 4.89 -3.55
CA PHE A 228 9.94 3.52 -4.00
C PHE A 228 8.58 2.84 -3.94
N PHE A 229 8.18 2.13 -4.99
CA PHE A 229 6.89 1.44 -4.96
C PHE A 229 6.92 0.12 -5.72
N GLU A 230 6.04 -0.79 -5.31
CA GLU A 230 5.71 -2.02 -5.99
C GLU A 230 4.21 -2.24 -5.92
N VAL A 231 3.59 -2.61 -7.03
CA VAL A 231 2.14 -2.82 -7.12
C VAL A 231 1.81 -4.02 -7.98
N GLY A 232 0.92 -4.90 -7.51
CA GLY A 232 0.50 -6.11 -8.23
C GLY A 232 1.54 -7.23 -8.19
N GLU A 233 1.58 -8.06 -9.24
CA GLU A 233 2.45 -9.21 -9.33
C GLU A 233 3.93 -8.83 -9.53
N GLN A 234 4.81 -9.50 -8.78
CA GLN A 234 6.24 -9.21 -8.82
C GLN A 234 7.00 -10.03 -9.87
N ARG A 235 6.43 -11.16 -10.28
CA ARG A 235 7.00 -12.05 -11.29
C ARG A 235 6.05 -12.09 -12.47
N GLY A 236 6.63 -11.91 -13.65
CA GLY A 236 5.92 -12.04 -14.91
C GLY A 236 6.89 -12.56 -15.95
N GLU A 237 6.36 -13.04 -17.06
CA GLU A 237 7.14 -13.58 -18.17
C GLU A 237 7.94 -12.51 -18.91
N SER A 238 7.53 -11.24 -18.80
CA SER A 238 8.23 -10.12 -19.40
C SER A 238 8.14 -8.86 -18.54
N SER A 239 9.06 -7.93 -18.78
CA SER A 239 9.01 -6.61 -18.15
C SER A 239 9.64 -5.53 -19.04
N VAL A 240 9.20 -4.28 -18.86
CA VAL A 240 9.79 -3.10 -19.51
C VAL A 240 10.07 -2.04 -18.47
N LYS A 241 11.33 -1.58 -18.45
CA LYS A 241 11.80 -0.49 -17.60
C LYS A 241 11.73 0.84 -18.37
N MET A 242 11.14 1.84 -17.74
CA MET A 242 10.93 3.19 -18.27
C MET A 242 11.66 4.17 -17.35
N GLY A 243 12.59 4.96 -17.89
CA GLY A 243 13.30 5.99 -17.11
C GLY A 243 12.54 7.32 -17.05
N PHE A 244 12.70 8.06 -15.95
CA PHE A 244 12.06 9.38 -15.73
C PHE A 244 13.05 10.55 -15.62
N GLY A 245 14.21 10.44 -16.27
CA GLY A 245 15.30 11.42 -16.18
C GLY A 245 16.19 11.16 -14.95
N GLY A 246 17.51 11.16 -15.17
CA GLY A 246 18.48 10.59 -14.24
C GLY A 246 18.54 9.05 -14.29
N SER A 247 19.64 8.45 -13.84
CA SER A 247 19.82 6.99 -13.83
C SER A 247 19.01 6.29 -12.71
N ALA A 248 18.60 7.04 -11.68
CA ALA A 248 17.94 6.51 -10.49
C ALA A 248 16.42 6.35 -10.64
N HIS A 249 15.74 7.20 -11.43
CA HIS A 249 14.28 7.18 -11.51
C HIS A 249 13.77 6.28 -12.64
N PHE A 250 12.96 5.30 -12.28
CA PHE A 250 12.36 4.39 -13.25
C PHE A 250 11.02 3.81 -12.78
N VAL A 251 10.25 3.29 -13.73
CA VAL A 251 9.12 2.38 -13.49
C VAL A 251 9.30 1.19 -14.41
N ARG A 252 9.26 -0.01 -13.83
CA ARG A 252 9.27 -1.29 -14.52
C ARG A 252 7.86 -1.88 -14.47
N LEU A 253 7.24 -2.06 -15.62
CA LEU A 253 5.97 -2.77 -15.75
C LEU A 253 6.26 -4.28 -15.90
N VAL A 254 5.49 -5.10 -15.20
CA VAL A 254 5.54 -6.56 -15.21
C VAL A 254 4.34 -7.09 -16.00
N LEU A 255 4.58 -8.05 -16.87
CA LEU A 255 3.60 -8.61 -17.79
C LEU A 255 3.43 -10.10 -17.63
N SER A 256 2.19 -10.55 -17.79
CA SER A 256 1.85 -11.92 -18.13
C SER A 256 1.62 -12.00 -19.64
N ARG A 257 2.30 -12.92 -20.34
CA ARG A 257 2.00 -13.17 -21.77
C ARG A 257 0.85 -14.16 -21.90
N GLU A 258 0.65 -15.03 -20.92
CA GLU A 258 -0.55 -15.88 -20.85
C GLU A 258 -1.82 -15.02 -20.82
N GLU A 259 -1.86 -14.01 -19.96
CA GLU A 259 -3.03 -13.13 -19.80
C GLU A 259 -2.98 -11.88 -20.68
N MET A 260 -1.88 -11.70 -21.42
CA MET A 260 -1.63 -10.56 -22.31
C MET A 260 -1.92 -9.20 -21.65
N ARG A 261 -1.58 -9.03 -20.37
CA ARG A 261 -1.86 -7.81 -19.59
C ARG A 261 -0.69 -7.40 -18.67
N VAL A 262 -0.76 -6.16 -18.18
CA VAL A 262 0.11 -5.70 -17.09
C VAL A 262 -0.41 -6.32 -15.80
N VAL A 263 0.44 -7.09 -15.15
CA VAL A 263 0.10 -7.78 -13.89
C VAL A 263 0.74 -7.11 -12.67
N GLY A 264 1.78 -6.31 -12.89
CA GLY A 264 2.40 -5.52 -11.82
C GLY A 264 3.24 -4.35 -12.33
N ALA A 265 3.71 -3.54 -11.41
CA ALA A 265 4.69 -2.49 -11.66
C ALA A 265 5.56 -2.26 -10.43
N ARG A 266 6.78 -1.77 -10.65
CA ARG A 266 7.70 -1.41 -9.57
C ARG A 266 8.64 -0.30 -10.00
N GLY A 267 9.02 0.60 -9.12
CA GLY A 267 9.89 1.70 -9.52
C GLY A 267 10.39 2.59 -8.39
N VAL A 268 11.27 3.51 -8.77
CA VAL A 268 11.73 4.64 -7.98
C VAL A 268 11.34 5.88 -8.76
N VAL A 269 10.48 6.73 -8.19
CA VAL A 269 10.01 7.94 -8.88
C VAL A 269 10.11 9.15 -7.97
N PRO A 270 10.32 10.35 -8.53
CA PRO A 270 10.22 11.56 -7.75
C PRO A 270 8.84 11.66 -7.11
N ARG A 271 8.78 12.05 -5.84
CA ARG A 271 7.57 12.11 -5.04
C ARG A 271 6.43 12.88 -5.71
N TRP A 272 6.76 14.01 -6.34
CA TRP A 272 5.78 14.84 -7.04
C TRP A 272 5.15 14.17 -8.27
N ARG A 273 5.81 13.14 -8.85
CA ARG A 273 5.26 12.32 -9.94
C ARG A 273 4.53 11.09 -9.46
N PHE A 274 4.75 10.65 -8.23
CA PHE A 274 4.21 9.39 -7.72
C PHE A 274 2.69 9.27 -7.88
N PRO A 275 1.85 10.28 -7.56
CA PRO A 275 0.40 10.16 -7.74
C PRO A 275 -0.01 9.87 -9.19
N ALA A 276 0.56 10.60 -10.14
CA ALA A 276 0.26 10.43 -11.56
C ALA A 276 0.77 9.08 -12.10
N VAL A 277 1.94 8.64 -11.63
CA VAL A 277 2.49 7.32 -11.98
C VAL A 277 1.61 6.20 -11.42
N LEU A 278 1.22 6.30 -10.15
CA LEU A 278 0.38 5.31 -9.49
C LEU A 278 -0.98 5.21 -10.18
N GLU A 279 -1.63 6.34 -10.48
CA GLU A 279 -2.90 6.36 -11.21
C GLU A 279 -2.77 5.68 -12.58
N ALA A 280 -1.75 6.03 -13.36
CA ALA A 280 -1.51 5.40 -14.66
C ALA A 280 -1.29 3.88 -14.52
N VAL A 281 -0.52 3.45 -13.53
CA VAL A 281 -0.27 2.03 -13.26
C VAL A 281 -1.54 1.29 -12.85
N LEU A 282 -2.34 1.84 -11.94
CA LEU A 282 -3.59 1.22 -11.48
C LEU A 282 -4.60 1.07 -12.63
N VAL A 283 -4.69 2.07 -13.52
CA VAL A 283 -5.49 1.97 -14.74
C VAL A 283 -5.01 0.82 -15.62
N LEU A 284 -3.70 0.60 -15.75
CA LEU A 284 -3.16 -0.50 -16.56
C LEU A 284 -3.40 -1.86 -15.94
N LEU A 285 -3.26 -1.99 -14.63
CA LEU A 285 -3.53 -3.23 -13.90
C LEU A 285 -5.01 -3.63 -13.97
N SER A 286 -5.89 -2.64 -14.13
CA SER A 286 -7.34 -2.85 -14.22
C SER A 286 -7.82 -3.19 -15.64
N ARG A 287 -6.96 -3.11 -16.67
CA ARG A 287 -7.33 -3.40 -18.05
C ARG A 287 -6.95 -4.82 -18.44
N GLU A 288 -7.90 -5.50 -19.07
CA GLU A 288 -7.67 -6.78 -19.75
C GLU A 288 -7.18 -6.51 -21.19
N GLY A 289 -6.37 -7.42 -21.76
CA GLY A 289 -6.01 -7.38 -23.19
C GLY A 289 -5.20 -6.15 -23.64
N LEU A 290 -3.90 -6.13 -23.38
CA LEU A 290 -3.00 -5.05 -23.79
C LEU A 290 -3.05 -4.76 -25.31
N CYS A 291 -3.19 -5.81 -26.13
CA CYS A 291 -3.16 -5.69 -27.58
C CYS A 291 -4.43 -5.03 -28.16
N GLU A 292 -5.57 -5.20 -27.51
CA GLU A 292 -6.85 -4.61 -27.94
C GLU A 292 -6.83 -3.08 -27.78
N HIS A 293 -6.00 -2.59 -26.85
CA HIS A 293 -5.83 -1.16 -26.58
C HIS A 293 -4.70 -0.51 -27.40
N LEU A 294 -3.91 -1.29 -28.17
CA LEU A 294 -2.81 -0.79 -28.98
C LEU A 294 -3.22 0.35 -29.94
N PRO A 295 -4.34 0.25 -30.70
CA PRO A 295 -4.73 1.33 -31.60
C PRO A 295 -5.03 2.63 -30.85
N THR A 296 -5.54 2.54 -29.62
CA THR A 296 -5.85 3.71 -28.78
C THR A 296 -4.55 4.35 -28.26
N PHE A 297 -3.57 3.55 -27.85
CA PHE A 297 -2.25 4.04 -27.42
C PHE A 297 -1.43 4.61 -28.59
N ALA A 298 -1.54 4.02 -29.79
CA ALA A 298 -0.80 4.43 -30.98
C ALA A 298 -1.44 5.63 -31.71
N ALA A 299 -2.77 5.76 -31.68
CA ALA A 299 -3.49 6.89 -32.26
C ALA A 299 -3.29 8.21 -31.49
N ALA A 300 -2.85 8.14 -30.24
CA ALA A 300 -2.48 9.31 -29.46
C ALA A 300 -1.14 9.92 -29.90
N ARG A 301 -0.95 10.29 -31.18
CA ARG A 301 0.16 11.12 -31.67
C ARG A 301 0.15 12.56 -31.09
N SER A 302 -0.41 12.76 -29.90
CA SER A 302 -0.40 14.04 -29.19
C SER A 302 0.89 14.19 -28.41
N THR A 303 1.20 15.42 -28.02
CA THR A 303 2.27 15.77 -27.07
C THR A 303 2.20 14.98 -25.75
N MET A 304 1.08 14.35 -25.41
CA MET A 304 1.02 13.42 -24.27
C MET A 304 1.91 12.20 -24.42
N LEU A 305 2.15 11.68 -25.64
CA LEU A 305 3.07 10.55 -25.85
C LEU A 305 4.54 10.96 -25.67
N SER A 306 4.94 12.17 -26.05
CA SER A 306 6.31 12.64 -25.78
C SER A 306 6.54 12.83 -24.28
N ASP A 307 5.52 13.33 -23.58
CA ASP A 307 5.66 13.79 -22.20
C ASP A 307 5.38 12.69 -21.17
N CYS A 308 4.59 11.67 -21.53
CA CYS A 308 4.28 10.53 -20.68
C CYS A 308 5.16 9.32 -21.01
N SER A 309 6.28 9.17 -20.29
CA SER A 309 7.19 8.02 -20.39
C SER A 309 6.51 6.67 -20.13
N VAL A 310 5.41 6.65 -19.36
CA VAL A 310 4.59 5.44 -19.12
C VAL A 310 3.93 4.96 -20.42
N LEU A 311 3.30 5.87 -21.17
CA LEU A 311 2.65 5.52 -22.45
C LEU A 311 3.66 5.07 -23.52
N ARG A 312 4.87 5.65 -23.54
CA ARG A 312 5.95 5.21 -24.44
C ARG A 312 6.44 3.80 -24.13
N GLY A 313 6.61 3.49 -22.84
CA GLY A 313 6.99 2.14 -22.44
C GLY A 313 5.90 1.13 -22.75
N LEU A 314 4.61 1.48 -22.59
CA LEU A 314 3.49 0.65 -23.03
C LEU A 314 3.53 0.37 -24.53
N LEU A 315 3.74 1.38 -25.38
CA LEU A 315 3.86 1.17 -26.83
C LEU A 315 5.02 0.22 -27.17
N SER A 316 6.20 0.44 -26.58
CA SER A 316 7.35 -0.45 -26.78
C SER A 316 7.07 -1.89 -26.33
N LEU A 317 6.34 -2.01 -25.23
CA LEU A 317 5.98 -3.26 -24.61
C LEU A 317 4.91 -4.02 -25.40
N SER A 318 3.91 -3.33 -25.92
CA SER A 318 2.90 -3.88 -26.82
C SER A 318 3.49 -4.30 -28.16
N VAL A 319 4.48 -3.58 -28.70
CA VAL A 319 5.26 -4.06 -29.87
C VAL A 319 5.93 -5.39 -29.54
N LYS A 320 6.55 -5.54 -28.37
CA LYS A 320 7.22 -6.79 -27.96
C LYS A 320 6.29 -7.96 -27.69
N THR A 321 5.03 -7.70 -27.32
CA THR A 321 4.07 -8.75 -26.91
C THR A 321 3.06 -9.06 -28.00
N CYS A 322 2.54 -8.05 -28.70
CA CYS A 322 1.48 -8.17 -29.69
C CYS A 322 2.00 -8.41 -31.12
N LEU A 323 3.21 -7.93 -31.43
CA LEU A 323 3.85 -8.14 -32.73
C LEU A 323 4.92 -9.23 -32.56
N ARG A 324 4.50 -10.50 -32.58
CA ARG A 324 5.47 -11.57 -32.82
C ARG A 324 5.90 -11.48 -34.30
N PRO A 325 7.20 -11.50 -34.63
CA PRO A 325 7.58 -11.99 -35.94
C PRO A 325 7.05 -13.42 -36.01
N GLU A 326 6.26 -13.74 -37.03
CA GLU A 326 6.00 -15.13 -37.37
C GLU A 326 7.36 -15.82 -37.41
N ALA A 327 7.54 -16.84 -36.57
CA ALA A 327 8.67 -17.73 -36.73
C ALA A 327 8.47 -18.37 -38.10
N SER A 328 9.18 -17.84 -39.09
CA SER A 328 9.23 -18.37 -40.44
C SER A 328 9.54 -19.86 -40.33
N GLN A 329 8.53 -20.66 -40.67
CA GLN A 329 8.68 -22.09 -40.97
C GLN A 329 9.60 -22.27 -42.17
#